data_AF-A0A0K0FX40-F1
#
_entry.id   AF-A0A0K0FX40-F1
#
_cell.length_a   1.000
_cell.length_b   1.000
_cell.length_c   1.000
_cell.angle_alpha   90.00
_cell.angle_beta   90.00
_cell.angle_gamma   90.00
#
_symmetry.space_group_name_H-M   'P 1'
#
loop_
_entity.id
_entity.type
_entity.pdbx_description
1 polymer ?
#
loop_
_entity_poly.entity_id
_entity_poly.type
_entity_poly.pdbx_seq_one_letter_code
_entity_poly.pdbx_strand_id
1 'polypeptide(L)'
;MTMKKKLPKINFTTIKLITDKVYSSKYIYLSNALTTSGFFIIGDILSQYITRDLNEKFKLDQSRILRHSFVGANVGIMTTVWYKFLDGFVRHPNIIIRNLVKIKADFCVSPIFSSFCIVTTNLLEGKSFDDSVKEYTSQWRNV
;
A
#
# COMPACT_ATOMS: atom_id res chain seq x y z
N MET A 1 -28.66 -15.45 -29.83
CA MET A 1 -27.39 -16.20 -29.82
C MET A 1 -26.57 -15.72 -28.62
N THR A 2 -26.66 -16.42 -27.49
CA THR A 2 -26.14 -15.94 -26.20
C THR A 2 -24.82 -16.64 -25.89
N MET A 3 -23.69 -15.97 -26.12
CA MET A 3 -22.36 -16.51 -25.79
C MET A 3 -22.17 -16.54 -24.27
N LYS A 4 -22.48 -17.69 -23.64
CA LYS A 4 -22.00 -18.00 -22.28
C LYS A 4 -20.48 -18.23 -22.33
N LYS A 5 -19.68 -17.18 -22.06
CA LYS A 5 -18.25 -17.32 -21.80
C LYS A 5 -18.06 -18.27 -20.62
N LYS A 6 -17.55 -19.48 -20.88
CA LYS A 6 -17.10 -20.42 -19.84
C LYS A 6 -15.93 -19.77 -19.11
N LEU A 7 -16.16 -19.32 -17.88
CA LEU A 7 -15.08 -18.90 -16.98
C LEU A 7 -14.18 -20.12 -16.74
N PRO A 8 -12.84 -19.99 -16.88
CA PRO A 8 -11.92 -21.09 -16.65
C PRO A 8 -12.01 -21.52 -15.19
N LYS A 9 -12.07 -22.83 -14.94
CA LYS A 9 -12.01 -23.39 -13.57
C LYS A 9 -10.66 -23.02 -12.97
N ILE A 10 -10.68 -22.04 -12.07
CA ILE A 10 -9.49 -21.58 -11.35
C ILE A 10 -9.00 -22.73 -10.46
N ASN A 11 -7.79 -23.22 -10.74
CA ASN A 11 -7.22 -24.35 -10.02
C ASN A 11 -6.50 -23.84 -8.75
N PHE A 12 -7.22 -23.83 -7.62
CA PHE A 12 -6.76 -23.26 -6.34
C PHE A 12 -5.46 -23.86 -5.81
N THR A 13 -5.13 -25.10 -6.20
CA THR A 13 -3.91 -25.80 -5.76
C THR A 13 -2.64 -25.20 -6.36
N THR A 14 -2.67 -24.83 -7.64
CA THR A 14 -1.55 -24.17 -8.31
C THR A 14 -1.31 -22.77 -7.74
N ILE A 15 -2.39 -22.07 -7.39
CA ILE A 15 -2.32 -20.75 -6.74
C ILE A 15 -1.65 -20.88 -5.37
N LYS A 16 -2.04 -21.86 -4.54
CA LYS A 16 -1.39 -22.10 -3.24
C LYS A 16 0.12 -22.32 -3.36
N LEU A 17 0.56 -23.18 -4.28
CA LEU A 17 1.98 -23.46 -4.47
C LEU A 17 2.79 -22.24 -4.94
N ILE A 18 2.21 -21.41 -5.81
CA ILE A 18 2.86 -20.17 -6.26
C ILE A 18 2.92 -19.18 -5.10
N THR A 19 1.83 -19.02 -4.34
CA THR A 19 1.78 -18.16 -3.16
C THR A 19 2.82 -18.57 -2.12
N ASP A 20 2.92 -19.86 -1.79
CA ASP A 20 3.90 -20.35 -0.81
C ASP A 20 5.35 -20.10 -1.27
N LYS A 21 5.61 -20.16 -2.58
CA LYS A 21 6.93 -19.88 -3.16
C LYS A 21 7.26 -18.39 -3.18
N VAL A 22 6.27 -17.54 -3.49
CA VAL A 22 6.40 -16.08 -3.54
C VAL A 22 6.52 -15.48 -2.14
N TYR A 23 5.80 -16.02 -1.15
CA TYR A 23 5.86 -15.58 0.25
C TYR A 23 6.91 -16.32 1.09
N SER A 24 7.82 -17.06 0.46
CA SER A 24 8.95 -17.67 1.15
C SER A 24 9.85 -16.58 1.79
N SER A 25 10.47 -16.88 2.94
CA SER A 25 11.25 -15.95 3.77
C SER A 25 12.33 -15.15 3.00
N LYS A 26 12.80 -15.70 1.87
CA LYS A 26 13.77 -15.07 0.97
C LYS A 26 13.19 -13.96 0.09
N TYR A 27 11.91 -14.04 -0.30
CA TYR A 27 11.24 -13.11 -1.21
C TYR A 27 10.20 -12.23 -0.54
N ILE A 28 9.96 -12.40 0.76
CA ILE A 28 8.88 -11.71 1.49
C ILE A 28 8.94 -10.17 1.37
N TYR A 29 10.14 -9.60 1.34
CA TYR A 29 10.31 -8.15 1.14
C TYR A 29 9.92 -7.71 -0.27
N LEU A 30 10.29 -8.51 -1.28
CA LEU A 30 10.02 -8.21 -2.69
C LEU A 30 8.54 -8.45 -3.03
N SER A 31 7.94 -9.52 -2.53
CA SER A 31 6.52 -9.84 -2.73
C SER A 31 5.62 -8.79 -2.07
N ASN A 32 5.97 -8.35 -0.86
CA ASN A 32 5.24 -7.29 -0.16
C ASN A 32 5.41 -5.95 -0.87
N ALA A 33 6.63 -5.57 -1.24
CA ALA A 33 6.88 -4.35 -2.00
C ALA A 33 6.10 -4.31 -3.31
N LEU A 34 6.10 -5.40 -4.09
CA LEU A 34 5.36 -5.51 -5.34
C LEU A 34 3.84 -5.46 -5.13
N THR A 35 3.34 -6.14 -4.09
CA THR A 35 1.90 -6.17 -3.79
C THR A 35 1.42 -4.79 -3.35
N THR A 36 2.15 -4.13 -2.43
CA THR A 36 1.82 -2.78 -1.95
C THR A 36 1.95 -1.74 -3.06
N SER A 37 2.99 -1.82 -3.89
CA SER A 37 3.13 -1.02 -5.11
C SER A 37 1.92 -1.18 -6.04
N GLY A 38 1.48 -2.43 -6.28
CA GLY A 38 0.29 -2.73 -7.07
C GLY A 38 -0.99 -2.09 -6.50
N PHE A 39 -1.21 -2.18 -5.19
CA PHE A 39 -2.34 -1.52 -4.54
C PHE A 39 -2.29 0.00 -4.66
N PHE A 40 -1.12 0.61 -4.53
CA PHE A 40 -0.95 2.05 -4.73
C PHE A 40 -1.21 2.48 -6.18
N ILE A 41 -0.79 1.69 -7.17
CA ILE A 41 -1.12 1.94 -8.59
C ILE A 41 -2.63 1.90 -8.81
N ILE A 42 -3.31 0.87 -8.32
CA ILE A 42 -4.76 0.73 -8.47
C ILE A 42 -5.49 1.88 -7.74
N GLY A 43 -5.04 2.21 -6.53
CA GLY A 43 -5.59 3.32 -5.74
C GLY A 43 -5.42 4.67 -6.45
N ASP A 44 -4.26 4.94 -7.04
CA ASP A 44 -4.02 6.19 -7.78
C ASP A 44 -4.83 6.25 -9.08
N ILE A 45 -4.96 5.14 -9.82
CA ILE A 45 -5.85 5.07 -11.00
C ILE A 45 -7.30 5.38 -10.58
N LEU A 46 -7.76 4.80 -9.47
CA LEU A 46 -9.10 5.06 -8.95
C LEU A 46 -9.26 6.51 -8.49
N SER A 47 -8.25 7.08 -7.82
CA SER A 47 -8.26 8.49 -7.40
C SER A 47 -8.30 9.44 -8.59
N GLN A 48 -7.53 9.17 -9.64
CA GLN A 48 -7.55 9.93 -10.90
C GLN A 48 -8.92 9.80 -11.60
N TYR A 49 -9.57 8.64 -11.47
CA TYR A 49 -10.91 8.41 -12.01
C TYR A 49 -12.00 9.18 -11.25
N ILE A 50 -11.94 9.19 -9.90
CA ILE A 50 -12.93 9.87 -9.04
C ILE A 50 -12.76 11.40 -9.07
N THR A 51 -11.52 11.89 -9.04
CA THR A 51 -11.21 13.34 -9.03
C THR A 51 -11.33 13.96 -10.42
N ARG A 52 -11.74 13.17 -11.43
CA ARG A 52 -11.87 13.62 -12.80
C ARG A 52 -12.94 14.70 -12.91
N ASP A 53 -12.61 15.79 -13.58
CA ASP A 53 -13.60 16.75 -14.02
C ASP A 53 -14.39 16.16 -15.21
N LEU A 54 -15.72 16.24 -15.18
CA LEU A 54 -16.58 15.52 -16.14
C LEU A 54 -16.34 15.95 -17.60
N ASN A 55 -15.79 17.15 -17.80
CA ASN A 55 -15.63 17.81 -19.09
C ASN A 55 -14.27 17.61 -19.80
N GLU A 56 -13.27 16.98 -19.18
CA GLU A 56 -11.96 16.76 -19.82
C GLU A 56 -11.74 15.35 -20.39
N LYS A 57 -10.93 15.27 -21.46
CA LYS A 57 -10.47 14.00 -22.04
C LYS A 57 -9.56 13.30 -21.05
N PHE A 58 -9.92 12.08 -20.65
CA PHE A 58 -9.16 11.24 -19.74
C PHE A 58 -7.72 11.06 -20.21
N LYS A 59 -6.78 11.75 -19.55
CA LYS A 59 -5.35 11.52 -19.68
C LYS A 59 -4.86 10.93 -18.38
N LEU A 60 -4.45 9.67 -18.46
CA LEU A 60 -3.88 8.95 -17.34
C LEU A 60 -2.45 9.44 -17.14
N ASP A 61 -2.17 10.06 -16.00
CA ASP A 61 -0.83 10.57 -15.71
C ASP A 61 0.07 9.44 -15.23
N GLN A 62 0.79 8.84 -16.19
CA GLN A 62 1.69 7.72 -15.95
C GLN A 62 2.86 8.12 -15.04
N SER A 63 3.28 9.39 -15.06
CA SER A 63 4.35 9.88 -14.20
C SER A 63 3.91 9.85 -12.73
N ARG A 64 2.66 10.23 -12.45
CA ARG A 64 2.06 10.17 -11.12
C ARG A 64 1.90 8.74 -10.60
N ILE A 65 1.50 7.80 -11.46
CA ILE A 65 1.41 6.38 -11.10
C ILE A 65 2.77 5.83 -10.72
N LEU A 66 3.82 6.16 -11.47
CA LEU A 66 5.16 5.64 -11.22
C LEU A 66 5.72 6.16 -9.89
N ARG A 67 5.47 7.43 -9.56
CA ARG A 67 5.78 8.00 -8.24
C ARG A 67 5.05 7.26 -7.11
N HIS A 68 3.73 7.06 -7.22
CA HIS A 68 2.95 6.34 -6.21
C HIS A 68 3.34 4.87 -6.09
N SER A 69 3.69 4.23 -7.21
CA SER A 69 4.23 2.87 -7.24
C SER A 69 5.55 2.77 -6.46
N PHE A 70 6.44 3.74 -6.62
CA PHE A 70 7.70 3.82 -5.88
C PHE A 70 7.46 4.02 -4.38
N VAL A 71 6.55 4.93 -4.00
CA VAL A 71 6.15 5.13 -2.60
C VAL A 71 5.57 3.83 -2.02
N GLY A 72 4.66 3.18 -2.74
CA GLY A 72 4.05 1.91 -2.33
C GLY A 72 5.06 0.78 -2.13
N ALA A 73 6.08 0.69 -2.99
CA ALA A 73 7.17 -0.29 -2.83
C ALA A 73 7.96 -0.04 -1.54
N ASN A 74 8.33 1.22 -1.25
CA ASN A 74 9.04 1.59 -0.02
C ASN A 74 8.21 1.30 1.24
N VAL A 75 6.91 1.62 1.21
CA VAL A 75 5.98 1.31 2.30
C VAL A 75 5.86 -0.21 2.51
N GLY A 76 5.83 -1.01 1.45
CA GLY A 76 5.80 -2.48 1.56
C GLY A 76 7.04 -3.05 2.26
N ILE A 77 8.22 -2.48 2.03
CA ILE A 77 9.44 -2.85 2.76
C ILE A 77 9.34 -2.41 4.23
N MET A 78 8.92 -1.16 4.46
CA MET A 78 8.85 -0.56 5.79
C MET A 78 7.86 -1.30 6.70
N THR A 79 6.70 -1.69 6.17
CA THR A 79 5.71 -2.52 6.88
C THR A 79 6.24 -3.93 7.18
N THR A 80 6.99 -4.54 6.27
CA THR A 80 7.62 -5.85 6.51
C THR A 80 8.63 -5.79 7.66
N VAL A 81 9.44 -4.73 7.72
CA VAL A 81 10.38 -4.50 8.84
C VAL A 81 9.61 -4.24 10.14
N TRP A 82 8.56 -3.42 10.09
CA TRP A 82 7.70 -3.12 11.24
C TRP A 82 7.05 -4.38 11.83
N TYR A 83 6.49 -5.25 10.99
CA TYR A 83 5.89 -6.51 11.45
C TYR A 83 6.94 -7.47 12.01
N LYS A 84 8.14 -7.53 11.42
CA LYS A 84 9.24 -8.33 11.97
C LYS A 84 9.69 -7.82 13.34
N PHE A 85 9.69 -6.50 13.55
CA PHE A 85 9.96 -5.88 14.85
C PHE A 85 8.85 -6.20 15.87
N LEU A 86 7.58 -6.06 15.47
CA LEU A 86 6.42 -6.40 16.29
C LEU A 86 6.39 -7.88 16.71
N ASP A 87 6.77 -8.80 15.82
CA ASP A 87 6.85 -10.23 16.15
C ASP A 87 7.98 -10.55 17.13
N GLY A 88 9.04 -9.75 17.15
CA GLY A 88 10.11 -9.84 18.14
C GLY A 88 9.71 -9.29 19.51
N PHE A 89 8.98 -8.17 19.52
CA PHE A 89 8.63 -7.43 20.74
C PHE A 89 7.38 -7.97 21.44
N VAL A 90 6.36 -8.40 20.69
CA VAL A 90 5.07 -8.86 21.21
C VAL A 90 5.02 -10.39 21.24
N ARG A 91 5.81 -11.00 22.12
CA ARG A 91 5.70 -12.44 22.43
C ARG A 91 4.76 -12.65 23.61
N HIS A 92 3.47 -12.83 23.32
CA HIS A 92 2.47 -13.18 24.32
C HIS A 92 1.91 -14.58 24.05
N PRO A 93 1.72 -15.44 25.08
CA PRO A 93 1.17 -16.80 24.90
C PRO A 93 -0.26 -16.79 24.36
N ASN A 94 -1.04 -15.75 24.65
CA ASN A 94 -2.40 -15.57 24.15
C ASN A 94 -2.44 -14.86 22.79
N ILE A 95 -2.94 -15.56 21.76
CA ILE A 95 -3.05 -15.07 20.38
C ILE A 95 -3.95 -13.83 20.27
N ILE A 96 -5.03 -13.76 21.04
CA ILE A 96 -6.00 -12.64 21.02
C ILE A 96 -5.34 -11.35 21.52
N ILE A 97 -4.66 -11.42 22.68
CA ILE A 97 -3.95 -10.29 23.27
C ILE A 97 -2.82 -9.84 22.34
N ARG A 98 -2.08 -10.78 21.76
CA ARG A 98 -1.04 -10.47 20.77
C ARG A 98 -1.59 -9.68 19.58
N ASN A 99 -2.73 -10.08 19.04
CA ASN A 99 -3.34 -9.39 17.91
C ASN A 99 -3.87 -8.00 18.29
N LEU A 100 -4.47 -7.84 19.48
CA LEU A 100 -4.91 -6.52 19.96
C LEU A 100 -3.74 -5.55 20.16
N VAL A 101 -2.62 -6.03 20.71
CA VAL A 101 -1.41 -5.20 20.88
C VAL A 101 -0.85 -4.78 19.53
N LYS A 102 -0.82 -5.69 18.55
CA LYS A 102 -0.42 -5.36 17.17
C LYS A 102 -1.31 -4.30 16.55
N ILE A 103 -2.64 -4.44 16.67
CA ILE A 103 -3.60 -3.44 16.15
C ILE A 103 -3.39 -2.08 16.82
N LYS A 104 -3.22 -2.04 18.15
CA LYS A 104 -2.92 -0.79 18.87
C LYS A 104 -1.61 -0.15 18.39
N ALA A 105 -0.57 -0.96 18.19
CA ALA A 105 0.71 -0.48 17.67
C ALA A 105 0.57 0.06 16.24
N ASP A 106 -0.17 -0.61 15.38
CA ASP A 106 -0.44 -0.16 14.01
C ASP A 106 -1.21 1.18 14.00
N PHE A 107 -2.16 1.37 14.92
CA PHE A 107 -2.83 2.67 15.09
C PHE A 107 -1.87 3.79 15.51
N CYS A 108 -0.93 3.52 16.42
CA CYS A 108 0.06 4.50 16.85
C CYS A 108 1.05 4.88 15.75
N VAL A 109 1.38 3.96 14.83
CA VAL A 109 2.36 4.21 13.76
C VAL A 109 1.71 4.63 12.45
N SER A 110 0.40 4.45 12.29
CA SER A 110 -0.39 4.96 11.16
C SER A 110 -0.08 6.43 10.78
N PRO A 111 -0.02 7.41 11.70
CA PRO A 111 0.33 8.79 11.34
C PRO A 111 1.75 8.93 10.80
N ILE A 112 2.70 8.11 11.29
CA ILE A 112 4.10 8.10 10.83
C ILE A 112 4.16 7.55 9.40
N PHE A 113 3.51 6.42 9.13
CA PHE A 113 3.41 5.87 7.76
C PHE A 113 2.71 6.84 6.80
N SER A 114 1.63 7.48 7.25
CA SER A 114 0.92 8.51 6.47
C SER A 114 1.81 9.71 6.15
N SER A 115 2.58 10.19 7.13
CA SER A 115 3.53 11.31 6.92
C SER A 115 4.59 10.95 5.90
N PHE A 116 5.14 9.73 5.97
CA PHE A 116 6.11 9.24 5.01
C PHE A 116 5.52 9.18 3.60
N CYS A 117 4.30 8.67 3.44
CA CYS A 117 3.62 8.63 2.15
C CYS A 117 3.42 10.03 1.54
N ILE A 118 2.92 10.98 2.32
CA ILE A 118 2.62 12.34 1.85
C ILE A 118 3.91 13.10 1.53
N VAL A 119 4.89 13.08 2.43
CA VAL A 119 6.18 13.76 2.23
C VAL A 119 6.93 13.18 1.05
N THR A 120 7.01 11.85 0.92
CA THR A 120 7.73 11.22 -0.19
C THR A 120 7.05 11.50 -1.53
N THR A 121 5.72 11.49 -1.57
CA THR A 121 4.96 11.82 -2.79
C THR A 121 5.19 13.27 -3.19
N ASN A 122 5.09 14.22 -2.26
CA ASN A 122 5.31 15.64 -2.54
C ASN A 122 6.76 15.95 -2.95
N LEU A 123 7.74 15.28 -2.34
CA LEU A 123 9.14 15.40 -2.72
C LEU A 123 9.38 14.89 -4.15
N LEU A 124 8.76 13.76 -4.52
CA LEU A 124 8.82 13.21 -5.88
C LEU A 124 8.09 14.08 -6.92
N GLU A 125 7.14 14.91 -6.48
CA GLU A 125 6.51 15.95 -7.30
C GLU A 125 7.38 17.21 -7.44
N GLY A 126 8.51 17.29 -6.73
CA GLY A 126 9.43 18.43 -6.76
C GLY A 126 9.00 19.60 -5.87
N LYS A 127 8.04 19.39 -4.96
CA LYS A 127 7.63 20.42 -3.99
C LYS A 127 8.63 20.52 -2.84
N SER A 128 8.66 21.66 -2.17
CA SER A 128 9.54 21.87 -1.02
C SER A 128 9.07 21.07 0.20
N PHE A 129 10.00 20.71 1.08
CA PHE A 129 9.71 19.97 2.32
C PHE A 129 8.74 20.73 3.22
N ASP A 130 8.84 22.06 3.25
CA ASP A 130 7.97 22.94 4.05
C ASP A 130 6.51 22.89 3.59
N ASP A 131 6.28 22.84 2.27
CA ASP A 131 4.94 22.71 1.68
C ASP A 131 4.33 21.33 1.97
N SER A 132 5.17 20.30 1.99
CA SER A 132 4.76 18.93 2.29
C SER A 132 4.27 18.77 3.74
N VAL A 133 4.94 19.43 4.69
CA VAL A 133 4.56 19.43 6.11
C VAL A 133 3.30 20.28 6.35
N LYS A 134 3.16 21.40 5.64
CA LYS A 134 1.93 22.21 5.67
C LYS A 134 0.73 21.44 5.15
N GLU A 135 0.88 20.72 4.03
CA GLU A 135 -0.20 19.90 3.46
C GLU A 135 -0.59 18.75 4.39
N TYR A 136 0.39 18.05 4.97
CA TYR A 136 0.15 17.03 5.99
C TYR A 136 -0.63 17.61 7.18
N THR A 137 -0.18 18.73 7.74
CA THR A 137 -0.83 19.37 8.89
C THR A 137 -2.24 19.84 8.56
N SER A 138 -2.47 20.33 7.33
CA SER A 138 -3.81 20.73 6.87
C SER A 138 -4.76 19.54 6.73
N GLN A 139 -4.29 18.38 6.27
CA GLN A 139 -5.14 17.19 6.16
C GLN A 139 -5.56 16.65 7.53
N TRP A 140 -4.64 16.61 8.50
CA TRP A 140 -4.93 16.18 9.87
C TRP A 140 -5.76 17.17 10.68
N ARG A 141 -5.83 18.45 10.26
CA ARG A 141 -6.66 19.46 10.93
C ARG A 141 -8.16 19.29 10.68
N ASN A 142 -8.53 18.59 9.60
CA ASN A 142 -9.91 18.39 9.18
C ASN A 142 -10.44 16.96 9.45
N VAL A 143 -9.68 16.15 10.19
CA VAL A 143 -10.04 14.79 10.64
C VAL A 143 -10.34 14.84 12.13
#